data_AF-C6JWA4-F1
#
_entry.id   AF-C6JWA4-F1
#
_cell.length_a   1.000
_cell.length_b   1.000
_cell.length_c   1.000
_cell.angle_alpha   90.00
_cell.angle_beta   90.00
_cell.angle_gamma   90.00
#
_symmetry.space_group_name_H-M   'P 1'
#
loop_
_entity.id
_entity.type
_entity.pdbx_description
1 polymer ?
#
loop_
_entity_poly.entity_id
_entity_poly.type
_entity_poly.pdbx_seq_one_letter_code
_entity_poly.pdbx_strand_id
1 'polypeptide(L)'
;VVAYALAGNMTLDLTRDPLGVGHNGEPVFLKDIWPSAKEVADAVQHVSVDLFHKEYAAVFEGTPEWQAIAVGDNPTYEWPQDSTYIRETPFFTTMGKAPDPIQDIHGARILALLGDSVTTDHISPAGSIKKESPAGR
;
A
#
# COMPACT_ATOMS: atom_id res chain seq x y z
N VAL A 1 8.92 15.93 -1.34
CA VAL A 1 9.75 14.72 -1.07
C VAL A 1 11.19 14.94 -1.53
N VAL A 2 11.44 15.11 -2.83
CA VAL A 2 12.81 15.23 -3.38
C VAL A 2 13.65 16.34 -2.71
N ALA A 3 13.12 17.55 -2.54
CA ALA A 3 13.86 18.65 -1.91
C ALA A 3 14.36 18.32 -0.48
N TYR A 4 13.50 17.77 0.38
CA TYR A 4 13.90 17.34 1.73
C TYR A 4 14.82 16.12 1.72
N ALA A 5 14.70 15.24 0.72
CA ALA A 5 15.64 14.14 0.55
C ALA A 5 17.04 14.65 0.17
N LEU A 6 17.13 15.66 -0.70
CA LEU A 6 18.39 16.33 -1.03
C LEU A 6 18.98 17.07 0.17
N ALA A 7 18.14 17.78 0.94
CA ALA A 7 18.58 18.46 2.16
C ALA A 7 19.00 17.49 3.29
N GLY A 8 18.57 16.23 3.23
CA GLY A 8 18.89 15.18 4.19
C GLY A 8 18.27 15.38 5.58
N ASN A 9 17.45 16.42 5.77
CA ASN A 9 16.77 16.72 7.03
C ASN A 9 15.52 17.56 6.78
N MET A 10 14.59 17.56 7.73
CA MET A 10 13.34 18.33 7.66
C MET A 10 13.37 19.62 8.47
N THR A 11 14.47 19.92 9.17
CA THR A 11 14.62 21.12 10.00
C THR A 11 15.11 22.34 9.23
N LEU A 12 15.59 22.13 8.01
CA LEU A 12 16.11 23.16 7.12
C LEU A 12 14.98 24.06 6.57
N ASP A 13 15.17 25.38 6.61
CA ASP A 13 14.25 26.33 5.99
C ASP A 13 14.56 26.42 4.49
N LEU A 14 13.86 25.62 3.68
CA LEU A 14 14.06 25.54 2.22
C LEU A 14 13.88 26.89 1.49
N THR A 15 13.28 27.90 2.14
CA THR A 15 13.09 29.23 1.55
C THR A 15 14.32 30.13 1.70
N ARG A 16 15.20 29.82 2.65
CA ARG A 16 16.34 30.68 3.05
C ARG A 16 17.66 29.95 3.05
N ASP A 17 17.66 28.66 3.30
CA ASP A 17 18.85 27.84 3.45
C ASP A 17 19.18 27.12 2.12
N PRO A 18 20.47 26.97 1.78
CA PRO A 18 20.86 26.22 0.60
C PRO A 18 20.62 24.71 0.81
N LEU A 19 20.25 24.02 -0.27
CA LEU A 19 20.15 22.57 -0.34
C LEU A 19 21.53 21.89 -0.37
N GLY A 20 22.55 22.61 -0.84
CA GLY A 20 23.91 22.11 -0.96
C GLY A 20 24.81 23.07 -1.72
N VAL A 21 26.00 22.59 -2.08
CA VAL A 21 26.99 23.34 -2.85
C VAL A 21 27.07 22.74 -4.25
N GLY A 22 26.91 23.58 -5.27
CA GLY A 22 27.04 23.19 -6.67
C GLY A 22 28.48 22.86 -7.06
N HIS A 23 28.68 22.30 -8.25
CA HIS A 23 30.01 21.94 -8.75
C HIS A 23 30.93 23.16 -8.96
N ASN A 24 30.34 24.34 -9.07
CA ASN A 24 31.03 25.63 -9.13
C ASN A 24 31.41 26.19 -7.75
N GLY A 25 31.09 25.50 -6.65
CA GLY A 25 31.34 25.99 -5.29
C GLY A 25 30.27 26.95 -4.75
N GLU A 26 29.23 27.26 -5.54
CA GLU A 26 28.17 28.19 -5.13
C GLU A 26 27.04 27.47 -4.38
N PRO A 27 26.39 28.14 -3.41
CA PRO A 27 25.22 27.58 -2.74
C PRO A 27 24.04 27.46 -3.71
N VAL A 28 23.40 26.28 -3.72
CA VAL A 28 22.19 26.00 -4.52
C VAL A 28 20.98 25.99 -3.59
N PHE A 29 20.00 26.85 -3.89
CA PHE A 29 18.76 26.99 -3.14
C PHE A 29 17.61 26.27 -3.85
N LEU A 30 16.49 26.06 -3.13
CA LEU A 30 15.30 25.44 -3.71
C LEU A 30 14.82 26.19 -4.96
N LYS A 31 14.80 27.53 -4.90
CA LYS A 31 14.38 28.39 -6.01
C LYS A 31 15.21 28.22 -7.29
N ASP A 32 16.45 27.73 -7.18
CA ASP A 32 17.36 27.59 -8.32
C ASP A 32 17.07 26.31 -9.11
N ILE A 33 16.40 25.33 -8.49
CA ILE A 33 16.10 24.02 -9.09
C ILE A 33 14.59 23.72 -9.16
N TRP A 34 13.75 24.60 -8.63
CA TRP A 34 12.31 24.41 -8.64
C TRP A 34 11.77 24.71 -10.05
N PRO A 35 11.13 23.75 -10.72
CA PRO A 35 10.63 23.98 -12.06
C PRO A 35 9.49 25.00 -12.05
N SER A 36 9.48 25.89 -13.03
CA SER A 36 8.37 26.79 -13.27
C SER A 36 7.13 26.04 -13.76
N ALA A 37 5.95 26.65 -13.58
CA ALA A 37 4.70 26.09 -14.10
C ALA A 37 4.74 25.87 -15.63
N LYS A 38 5.47 26.72 -16.36
CA LYS A 38 5.66 26.57 -17.80
C LYS A 38 6.51 25.35 -18.13
N GLU A 39 7.64 25.16 -17.47
CA GLU A 39 8.50 23.99 -17.70
C GLU A 39 7.77 22.67 -17.38
N VAL A 40 6.96 22.65 -16.31
CA VAL A 40 6.10 21.49 -16.01
C VAL A 40 5.07 21.27 -17.12
N ALA A 41 4.39 22.33 -17.58
CA ALA A 41 3.38 22.22 -18.64
C ALA A 41 3.99 21.75 -19.96
N ASP A 42 5.15 22.27 -20.34
CA ASP A 42 5.90 21.87 -21.53
C ASP A 42 6.34 20.40 -21.42
N ALA A 43 6.83 19.96 -20.24
CA ALA A 43 7.19 18.56 -20.01
C ALA A 43 5.98 17.60 -20.12
N VAL A 44 4.81 18.00 -19.64
CA VAL A 44 3.57 17.21 -19.74
C VAL A 44 3.13 17.02 -21.20
N GLN A 45 3.47 17.93 -22.12
CA GLN A 45 3.16 17.74 -23.55
C GLN A 45 3.89 16.53 -24.17
N HIS A 46 4.95 16.03 -23.55
CA HIS A 46 5.63 14.82 -24.01
C HIS A 46 4.87 13.53 -23.66
N VAL A 47 3.83 13.61 -22.82
CA VAL A 47 2.97 12.48 -22.52
C VAL A 47 1.98 12.27 -23.68
N SER A 48 2.15 11.19 -24.43
CA SER A 48 1.32 10.87 -25.60
C SER A 48 0.35 9.73 -25.35
N VAL A 49 -0.71 9.67 -26.17
CA VAL A 49 -1.68 8.57 -26.18
C VAL A 49 -1.01 7.22 -26.48
N ASP A 50 0.04 7.22 -27.30
CA ASP A 50 0.81 6.01 -27.63
C ASP A 50 1.50 5.40 -26.39
N LEU A 51 1.98 6.23 -25.46
CA LEU A 51 2.52 5.73 -24.19
C LEU A 51 1.46 4.94 -23.42
N PHE A 52 0.22 5.43 -23.36
CA PHE A 52 -0.86 4.70 -22.71
C PHE A 52 -1.20 3.41 -23.45
N HIS A 53 -1.38 3.45 -24.78
CA HIS A 53 -1.67 2.24 -25.54
C HIS A 53 -0.61 1.15 -25.35
N LYS A 54 0.67 1.54 -25.35
CA LYS A 54 1.78 0.62 -25.09
C LYS A 54 1.68 -0.03 -23.71
N GLU A 55 1.56 0.75 -22.65
CA GLU A 55 1.56 0.20 -21.28
C GLU A 55 0.29 -0.62 -21.00
N TYR A 56 -0.87 -0.20 -21.50
CA TYR A 56 -2.13 -0.95 -21.34
C TYR A 56 -2.20 -2.22 -22.18
N ALA A 57 -1.51 -2.28 -23.33
CA ALA A 57 -1.44 -3.51 -24.12
C ALA A 57 -0.70 -4.64 -23.36
N ALA A 58 0.29 -4.29 -22.54
CA ALA A 58 1.14 -5.25 -21.83
C ALA A 58 0.68 -5.55 -20.39
N VAL A 59 -0.36 -4.86 -19.87
CA VAL A 59 -0.75 -4.94 -18.45
C VAL A 59 -1.13 -6.36 -18.00
N PHE A 60 -1.61 -7.20 -18.92
CA PHE A 60 -2.00 -8.58 -18.64
C PHE A 60 -0.91 -9.61 -18.96
N GLU A 61 0.18 -9.20 -19.61
CA GLU A 61 1.27 -10.12 -19.92
C GLU A 61 1.99 -10.55 -18.64
N GLY A 62 2.22 -9.61 -17.72
CA GLY A 62 2.98 -9.88 -16.49
C GLY A 62 4.44 -10.24 -16.75
N THR A 63 5.20 -10.53 -15.69
CA THR A 63 6.60 -10.95 -15.81
C THR A 63 6.71 -12.45 -16.12
N PRO A 64 7.87 -12.96 -16.59
CA PRO A 64 8.08 -14.39 -16.76
C PRO A 64 7.77 -15.21 -15.49
N GLU A 65 8.06 -14.66 -14.30
CA GLU A 65 7.74 -15.29 -13.03
C GLU A 65 6.22 -15.39 -12.81
N TRP A 66 5.46 -14.36 -13.16
CA TRP A 66 3.99 -14.38 -13.09
C TRP A 66 3.40 -15.44 -14.02
N GLN A 67 3.89 -15.50 -15.27
CA GLN A 67 3.44 -16.47 -16.27
C GLN A 67 3.83 -17.91 -15.91
N ALA A 68 4.90 -18.11 -15.15
CA ALA A 68 5.38 -19.43 -14.74
C ALA A 68 4.60 -20.03 -13.55
N ILE A 69 3.70 -19.27 -12.92
CA ILE A 69 2.87 -19.78 -11.82
C ILE A 69 1.94 -20.87 -12.37
N ALA A 70 2.15 -22.11 -11.93
CA ALA A 70 1.25 -23.20 -12.26
C ALA A 70 -0.10 -23.00 -11.57
N VAL A 71 -1.18 -23.04 -12.36
CA VAL A 71 -2.56 -22.95 -11.87
C VAL A 71 -3.32 -24.23 -12.22
N GLY A 72 -4.17 -24.69 -11.31
CA GLY A 72 -5.12 -25.78 -11.59
C GLY A 72 -6.33 -25.28 -12.39
N ASP A 73 -6.99 -26.19 -13.09
CA ASP A 73 -8.23 -25.95 -13.85
C ASP A 73 -9.50 -26.35 -13.08
N ASN A 74 -9.35 -26.69 -11.79
CA ASN A 74 -10.45 -27.08 -10.93
C ASN A 74 -11.46 -25.93 -10.71
N PRO A 75 -12.77 -26.22 -10.71
CA PRO A 75 -13.80 -25.22 -10.44
C PRO A 75 -13.82 -24.78 -8.97
N THR A 76 -13.22 -25.55 -8.07
CA THR A 76 -13.11 -25.24 -6.64
C THR A 76 -11.64 -25.23 -6.23
N TYR A 77 -11.27 -24.30 -5.36
CA TYR A 77 -9.91 -24.19 -4.83
C TYR A 77 -9.56 -25.39 -3.95
N GLU A 78 -8.40 -26.01 -4.20
CA GLU A 78 -7.86 -27.06 -3.35
C GLU A 78 -7.12 -26.42 -2.17
N TRP A 79 -7.69 -26.51 -0.97
CA TRP A 79 -7.12 -25.92 0.24
C TRP A 79 -5.93 -26.75 0.75
N PRO A 80 -4.67 -26.26 0.68
CA PRO A 80 -3.53 -27.00 1.19
C PRO A 80 -3.52 -26.96 2.72
N GLN A 81 -3.45 -28.12 3.39
CA GLN A 81 -3.58 -28.22 4.85
C GLN A 81 -2.41 -27.57 5.60
N ASP A 82 -1.22 -27.58 5.00
CA ASP A 82 0.01 -27.02 5.54
C ASP A 82 0.22 -25.54 5.16
N SER A 83 -0.66 -24.97 4.33
CA SER A 83 -0.59 -23.56 3.95
C SER A 83 -0.77 -22.66 5.17
N THR A 84 0.13 -21.69 5.32
CA THR A 84 0.05 -20.62 6.31
C THR A 84 -0.47 -19.31 5.73
N TYR A 85 -0.63 -19.22 4.40
CA TYR A 85 -1.06 -18.02 3.68
C TYR A 85 -2.52 -18.08 3.23
N ILE A 86 -2.95 -19.21 2.68
CA ILE A 86 -4.31 -19.41 2.15
C ILE A 86 -4.95 -20.56 2.94
N ARG A 87 -5.98 -20.24 3.72
CA ARG A 87 -6.70 -21.19 4.56
C ARG A 87 -8.20 -21.04 4.39
N GLU A 88 -8.92 -22.15 4.45
CA GLU A 88 -10.37 -22.14 4.43
C GLU A 88 -10.90 -21.49 5.72
N THR A 89 -11.68 -20.42 5.56
CA THR A 89 -12.26 -19.69 6.69
C THR A 89 -13.57 -20.33 7.15
N PRO A 90 -13.86 -20.36 8.46
CA PRO A 90 -15.03 -21.07 8.98
C PRO A 90 -16.37 -20.34 8.75
N PHE A 91 -16.39 -19.19 8.07
CA PHE A 91 -17.56 -18.30 7.95
C PHE A 91 -18.83 -18.99 7.45
N PHE A 92 -18.70 -20.02 6.62
CA PHE A 92 -19.83 -20.71 5.99
C PHE A 92 -20.09 -22.12 6.54
N THR A 93 -19.27 -22.59 7.49
CA THR A 93 -19.33 -23.97 8.00
C THR A 93 -20.66 -24.34 8.67
N THR A 94 -21.36 -23.34 9.21
CA THR A 94 -22.67 -23.50 9.85
C THR A 94 -23.80 -22.80 9.11
N MET A 95 -23.55 -22.29 7.90
CA MET A 95 -24.55 -21.50 7.17
C MET A 95 -25.61 -22.39 6.54
N GLY A 96 -26.85 -22.27 7.01
CA GLY A 96 -28.02 -22.93 6.42
C GLY A 96 -28.47 -22.28 5.11
N LYS A 97 -29.37 -22.96 4.38
CA LYS A 97 -29.99 -22.41 3.15
C LYS A 97 -30.84 -21.17 3.42
N ALA A 98 -31.49 -21.13 4.58
CA ALA A 98 -32.20 -19.98 5.08
C ALA A 98 -31.44 -19.45 6.30
N PRO A 99 -31.33 -18.12 6.47
CA PRO A 99 -30.71 -17.54 7.65
C PRO A 99 -31.56 -17.82 8.89
N ASP A 100 -30.89 -18.08 10.01
CA ASP A 100 -31.57 -18.15 11.30
C ASP A 100 -32.18 -16.78 11.66
N PRO A 101 -33.26 -16.75 12.45
CA PRO A 101 -33.81 -15.50 12.96
C PRO A 101 -32.77 -14.73 13.80
N ILE A 102 -32.79 -13.40 13.73
CA ILE A 102 -32.00 -12.54 14.61
C ILE A 102 -32.45 -12.79 16.06
N GLN A 103 -31.49 -12.96 16.95
CA GLN A 103 -31.73 -13.18 18.39
C GLN A 103 -31.07 -12.08 19.22
N ASP A 104 -31.62 -11.86 20.42
CA ASP A 104 -31.06 -10.94 21.40
C ASP A 104 -29.74 -11.47 21.96
N ILE A 105 -28.80 -10.57 22.21
CA ILE A 105 -27.53 -10.88 22.86
C ILE A 105 -27.70 -10.70 24.37
N HIS A 106 -27.66 -11.79 25.14
CA HIS A 106 -27.75 -11.77 26.60
C HIS A 106 -26.41 -12.07 27.27
N GLY A 107 -26.08 -11.33 28.33
CA GLY A 107 -24.90 -11.59 29.17
C GLY A 107 -23.53 -11.30 28.52
N ALA A 108 -23.49 -10.51 27.43
CA ALA A 108 -22.25 -10.11 26.80
C ALA A 108 -21.34 -9.31 27.75
N ARG A 109 -20.03 -9.45 27.56
CA ARG A 109 -19.01 -8.69 28.28
C ARG A 109 -18.30 -7.74 27.33
N ILE A 110 -17.85 -6.60 27.85
CA ILE A 110 -17.02 -5.65 27.09
C ILE A 110 -15.68 -6.33 26.77
N LEU A 111 -15.38 -6.53 25.49
CA LEU A 111 -14.09 -7.07 25.03
C LEU A 111 -13.00 -5.99 25.03
N ALA A 112 -13.36 -4.77 24.64
CA ALA A 112 -12.49 -3.60 24.65
C ALA A 112 -13.30 -2.33 24.91
N LEU A 113 -12.76 -1.42 25.72
CA LEU A 113 -13.27 -0.06 25.89
C LEU A 113 -12.24 0.89 25.27
N LEU A 114 -12.63 1.57 24.20
CA LEU A 114 -11.73 2.37 23.37
C LEU A 114 -12.09 3.85 23.46
N GLY A 115 -11.11 4.73 23.25
CA GLY A 115 -11.30 6.17 23.14
C GLY A 115 -11.56 6.62 21.70
N ASP A 116 -11.30 7.90 21.44
CA ASP A 116 -11.45 8.49 20.11
C ASP A 116 -10.31 8.10 19.16
N SER A 117 -10.53 8.33 17.86
CA SER A 117 -9.52 8.15 16.80
C SER A 117 -8.96 6.74 16.63
N VAL A 118 -9.74 5.72 16.96
CA VAL A 118 -9.43 4.33 16.60
C VAL A 118 -9.52 4.17 15.09
N THR A 119 -8.38 3.94 14.46
CA THR A 119 -8.28 3.64 13.01
C THR A 119 -8.37 2.14 12.74
N THR A 120 -8.58 1.78 11.48
CA THR A 120 -8.56 0.38 11.02
C THR A 120 -7.22 -0.29 11.26
N ASP A 121 -6.10 0.43 11.25
CA ASP A 121 -4.78 -0.14 11.57
C ASP A 121 -4.65 -0.58 13.03
N HIS A 122 -5.42 0.02 13.94
CA HIS A 122 -5.48 -0.45 15.33
C HIS A 122 -6.28 -1.76 15.47
N ILE A 123 -7.31 -1.93 14.64
CA ILE A 123 -8.22 -3.07 14.66
C ILE A 123 -7.63 -4.25 13.86
N SER A 124 -6.97 -3.95 12.74
CA SER A 124 -6.46 -4.88 11.75
C SER A 124 -5.14 -4.36 11.18
N PRO A 125 -4.02 -4.53 11.90
CA PRO A 125 -2.71 -4.02 11.47
C PRO A 125 -2.23 -4.72 10.20
N ALA A 126 -1.84 -3.95 9.18
CA ALA A 126 -1.29 -4.45 7.90
C ALA A 126 0.25 -4.50 7.84
N GLY A 127 0.92 -4.06 8.90
CA GLY A 127 2.39 -3.97 8.98
C GLY A 127 3.06 -5.21 9.57
N SER A 128 4.23 -5.00 10.17
CA SER A 128 5.03 -6.06 10.77
C SER A 128 4.30 -6.81 11.89
N ILE A 129 4.42 -8.14 11.91
CA ILE A 129 3.91 -9.00 12.97
C ILE A 129 4.92 -9.01 14.12
N LYS A 130 4.50 -8.59 15.32
CA LYS A 130 5.36 -8.60 16.53
C LYS A 130 5.60 -10.03 17.00
N LYS A 131 6.86 -10.37 17.32
CA LYS A 131 7.29 -11.71 17.75
C LYS A 131 6.53 -12.22 18.97
N GLU A 132 6.21 -11.34 19.91
CA GLU A 132 5.52 -11.68 21.16
C GLU A 132 3.98 -11.72 21.02
N SER A 133 3.44 -11.37 19.85
CA SER A 133 1.99 -11.38 19.60
C SER A 133 1.45 -12.80 19.43
N PRO A 134 0.12 -13.03 19.55
CA PRO A 134 -0.46 -14.33 19.23
C PRO A 134 -0.13 -14.87 17.83
N ALA A 135 0.01 -14.00 16.82
CA ALA A 135 0.37 -14.40 15.46
C ALA A 135 1.88 -14.60 15.25
N GLY A 136 2.72 -14.14 16.18
CA GLY A 136 4.19 -14.29 16.14
C GLY A 136 4.71 -15.53 16.89
N ARG A 137 3.86 -16.19 17.67
CA ARG A 137 4.14 -17.43 18.39
C ARG A 137 3.76 -18.64 17.56
#